data_AF-A0A7S4HEE6-F1
#
_entry.id   AF-A0A7S4HEE6-F1
#
_cell.length_a   1.000
_cell.length_b   1.000
_cell.length_c   1.000
_cell.angle_alpha   90.00
_cell.angle_beta   90.00
_cell.angle_gamma   90.00
#
_symmetry.space_group_name_H-M   'P 1'
#
loop_
_entity.id
_entity.type
_entity.pdbx_description
1 polymer ?
#
loop_
_entity_poly.entity_id
_entity_poly.type
_entity_poly.pdbx_seq_one_letter_code
_entity_poly.pdbx_strand_id
1 'polypeptide(L)'
;GHWCSSGGRKPARCIAGRYGATPGQSSPQCTGPCSPGFYCNEGSTSGTTAICPAGRFNPDIGGASVSACIASPKGMYAPTEGAKKAKLCAPGYHQELEGQAQCRPCPLGRYQPQEGE
;
A
#
# COMPACT_ATOMS: atom_id res chain seq x y z
N GLY A 1 -4.03 0.00 18.14
CA GLY A 1 -4.29 -1.37 18.58
C GLY A 1 -3.28 -1.75 19.62
N HIS A 2 -3.77 -2.36 20.70
CA HIS A 2 -2.93 -2.95 21.73
C HIS A 2 -3.48 -4.33 22.11
N TRP A 3 -2.61 -5.17 22.66
CA TRP A 3 -2.94 -6.48 23.19
C TRP A 3 -2.26 -6.68 24.56
N CYS A 4 -2.80 -7.55 25.39
CA CYS A 4 -2.31 -7.87 26.72
C CYS A 4 -2.02 -9.37 26.81
N SER A 5 -0.78 -9.78 27.06
CA SER A 5 -0.51 -11.18 27.38
C SER A 5 -1.23 -11.59 28.68
N SER A 6 -1.60 -12.87 28.80
CA SER A 6 -2.15 -13.45 30.03
C SER A 6 -1.11 -13.34 31.16
N GLY A 7 -1.14 -12.24 31.92
CA GLY A 7 -0.16 -11.90 32.95
C GLY A 7 0.59 -10.57 32.73
N GLY A 8 0.42 -9.92 31.57
CA GLY A 8 0.98 -8.61 31.27
C GLY A 8 0.24 -7.49 31.99
N ARG A 9 0.92 -6.78 32.90
CA ARG A 9 0.37 -5.60 33.60
C ARG A 9 0.27 -4.35 32.71
N LYS A 10 0.80 -4.39 31.48
CA LYS A 10 0.81 -3.26 30.54
C LYS A 10 0.41 -3.71 29.13
N PRO A 11 -0.49 -2.97 28.44
CA PRO A 11 -0.86 -3.25 27.07
C PRO A 11 0.33 -3.03 26.13
N ALA A 12 0.67 -4.06 25.35
CA ALA A 12 1.68 -4.00 24.30
C ALA A 12 1.03 -3.54 22.99
N ARG A 13 1.75 -2.74 22.19
CA ARG A 13 1.26 -2.33 20.87
C ARG A 13 1.21 -3.50 19.92
N CYS A 14 0.28 -3.45 18.98
CA CYS A 14 0.33 -4.32 17.81
C CYS A 14 1.59 -4.02 17.01
N ILE A 15 2.31 -5.07 16.61
CA ILE A 15 3.49 -4.91 15.76
C ILE A 15 3.09 -4.28 14.41
N ALA A 16 4.05 -3.57 13.80
CA ALA A 16 3.87 -3.05 12.45
C ALA A 16 3.50 -4.18 11.47
N GLY A 17 2.63 -3.87 10.52
CA GLY A 17 2.02 -4.83 9.59
C GLY A 17 0.75 -5.48 10.14
N ARG A 18 0.40 -5.23 11.40
CA ARG A 18 -0.84 -5.71 12.03
C ARG A 18 -1.62 -4.58 12.68
N TYR A 19 -2.92 -4.81 12.87
CA TYR A 19 -3.80 -3.86 13.53
C TYR A 19 -4.62 -4.53 14.63
N GLY A 20 -4.97 -3.75 15.64
CA GLY A 20 -5.84 -4.17 16.74
C GLY A 20 -7.08 -3.29 16.82
N ALA A 21 -8.20 -3.77 16.28
CA ALA A 21 -9.50 -3.10 16.24
C ALA A 21 -10.35 -3.37 17.48
N THR A 22 -10.14 -4.50 18.17
CA THR A 22 -10.90 -4.84 19.38
C THR A 22 -10.10 -4.53 20.65
N PRO A 23 -10.71 -3.91 21.67
CA PRO A 23 -10.12 -3.80 23.00
C PRO A 23 -9.96 -5.17 23.67
N GLY A 24 -8.99 -5.30 24.58
CA GLY A 24 -8.83 -6.50 25.41
C GLY A 24 -8.26 -7.72 24.67
N GLN A 25 -7.64 -7.52 23.51
CA GLN A 25 -6.98 -8.62 22.79
C GLN A 25 -5.90 -9.25 23.65
N SER A 26 -5.87 -10.58 23.69
CA SER A 26 -4.88 -11.33 24.47
C SER A 26 -3.74 -11.93 23.63
N SER A 27 -3.74 -11.66 22.32
CA SER A 27 -2.83 -12.28 21.35
C SER A 27 -1.91 -11.24 20.69
N PRO A 28 -0.61 -11.56 20.52
CA PRO A 28 0.33 -10.72 19.76
C PRO A 28 -0.02 -10.62 18.27
N GLN A 29 -0.91 -11.48 17.77
CA GLN A 29 -1.39 -11.44 16.39
C GLN A 29 -2.38 -10.29 16.13
N CYS A 30 -2.84 -9.62 17.20
CA CYS A 30 -3.88 -8.59 17.17
C CYS A 30 -5.14 -9.03 16.38
N THR A 31 -5.90 -8.09 15.80
CA THR A 31 -7.08 -8.43 14.98
C THR A 31 -6.68 -9.14 13.70
N GLY A 32 -5.60 -8.67 13.05
CA GLY A 32 -5.16 -9.24 11.79
C GLY A 32 -4.06 -8.44 11.10
N PRO A 33 -3.57 -8.96 9.97
CA PRO A 33 -2.60 -8.26 9.12
C PRO A 33 -3.24 -7.08 8.39
N CYS A 34 -2.41 -6.11 8.01
CA CYS A 34 -2.84 -5.02 7.14
C CYS A 34 -3.30 -5.53 5.76
N SER A 35 -4.29 -4.88 5.17
CA SER A 35 -4.81 -5.28 3.86
C SER A 35 -3.90 -4.80 2.71
N PRO A 36 -3.91 -5.47 1.54
CA PRO A 36 -3.22 -4.98 0.35
C PRO A 36 -3.78 -3.62 -0.07
N GLY A 37 -2.89 -2.75 -0.56
CA GLY A 37 -3.16 -1.33 -0.80
C GLY A 37 -2.97 -0.45 0.43
N PHE A 38 -2.70 -1.03 1.61
CA PHE A 38 -2.56 -0.31 2.87
C PHE A 38 -1.27 -0.69 3.60
N TYR A 39 -0.97 0.07 4.65
CA TYR A 39 0.07 -0.22 5.61
C TYR A 39 -0.38 0.12 7.04
N CYS A 40 0.24 -0.53 8.01
CA CYS A 40 -0.14 -0.47 9.41
C CYS A 40 1.13 -0.24 10.23
N ASN A 41 1.31 0.98 10.73
CA ASN A 41 2.38 1.28 11.68
C ASN A 41 2.16 0.54 13.00
N GLU A 42 3.18 0.52 13.85
CA GLU A 42 3.07 -0.02 15.19
C GLU A 42 1.90 0.65 15.94
N GLY A 43 1.03 -0.17 16.53
CA GLY A 43 -0.14 0.31 17.25
C GLY A 43 -1.29 0.75 16.36
N SER A 44 -1.35 0.36 15.08
CA SER A 44 -2.54 0.59 14.24
C SER A 44 -3.82 -0.01 14.82
N THR A 45 -4.94 0.69 14.68
CA THR A 45 -6.28 0.24 15.11
C THR A 45 -7.11 -0.34 13.97
N SER A 46 -6.71 -0.12 12.72
CA SER A 46 -7.42 -0.58 11.53
C SER A 46 -6.42 -1.04 10.47
N GLY A 47 -6.80 -2.06 9.71
CA GLY A 47 -6.04 -2.63 8.60
C GLY A 47 -6.12 -1.84 7.29
N THR A 48 -6.89 -0.74 7.28
CA THR A 48 -7.25 0.02 6.07
C THR A 48 -7.19 1.54 6.25
N THR A 49 -6.70 2.05 7.39
CA THR A 49 -6.65 3.51 7.62
C THR A 49 -5.47 4.17 6.92
N ALA A 50 -4.29 3.54 6.91
CA ALA A 50 -3.11 4.09 6.25
C ALA A 50 -3.03 3.53 4.82
N ILE A 51 -3.48 4.34 3.86
CA ILE A 51 -3.60 3.97 2.45
C ILE A 51 -2.32 4.27 1.68
N CYS A 52 -1.95 3.41 0.72
CA CYS A 52 -0.88 3.76 -0.21
C CYS A 52 -1.31 4.92 -1.10
N PRO A 53 -0.51 5.98 -1.23
CA PRO A 53 -0.88 7.14 -2.03
C PRO A 53 -0.94 6.78 -3.51
N ALA A 54 -1.70 7.55 -4.29
CA ALA A 54 -1.72 7.43 -5.74
C ALA A 54 -0.28 7.51 -6.31
N GLY A 55 -0.05 6.75 -7.38
CA GLY A 55 1.28 6.51 -7.93
C GLY A 55 2.07 5.41 -7.23
N ARG A 56 1.62 4.94 -6.07
CA ARG A 56 2.17 3.76 -5.38
C ARG A 56 1.10 2.70 -5.19
N PHE A 57 1.54 1.45 -5.04
CA PHE A 57 0.68 0.31 -4.79
C PHE A 57 1.30 -0.63 -3.78
N ASN A 58 0.49 -1.43 -3.09
CA ASN A 58 0.98 -2.52 -2.24
C ASN A 58 0.20 -3.81 -2.57
N PRO A 59 0.81 -4.81 -3.22
CA PRO A 59 0.14 -6.07 -3.53
C PRO A 59 0.04 -6.99 -2.31
N ASP A 60 0.86 -6.75 -1.28
CA ASP A 60 1.07 -7.67 -0.18
C ASP A 60 0.20 -7.37 1.03
N ILE A 61 -0.14 -8.43 1.76
CA ILE A 61 -0.72 -8.31 3.10
C ILE A 61 0.37 -7.92 4.11
N GLY A 62 0.00 -7.21 5.16
CA GLY A 62 0.89 -6.92 6.27
C GLY A 62 1.90 -5.80 6.02
N GLY A 63 1.60 -4.85 5.14
CA GLY A 63 2.44 -3.66 4.94
C GLY A 63 2.74 -2.96 6.27
N ALA A 64 4.02 -2.87 6.64
CA ALA A 64 4.42 -2.39 7.98
C ALA A 64 4.54 -0.87 8.09
N SER A 65 4.76 -0.19 6.97
CA SER A 65 4.85 1.26 6.89
C SER A 65 4.65 1.70 5.45
N VAL A 66 4.73 3.00 5.18
CA VAL A 66 4.65 3.56 3.82
C VAL A 66 5.71 2.97 2.87
N SER A 67 6.82 2.42 3.37
CA SER A 67 7.82 1.76 2.52
C SER A 67 7.32 0.48 1.85
N ALA A 68 6.23 -0.11 2.36
CA ALA A 68 5.52 -1.20 1.69
C ALA A 68 4.75 -0.74 0.44
N CYS A 69 4.55 0.57 0.27
CA CYS A 69 3.94 1.14 -0.93
C CYS A 69 5.00 1.30 -2.03
N ILE A 70 5.01 0.34 -2.94
CA ILE A 70 5.90 0.24 -4.09
C ILE A 70 5.56 1.36 -5.08
N ALA A 71 6.56 2.11 -5.52
CA ALA A 71 6.38 3.09 -6.59
C ALA A 71 6.01 2.38 -7.90
N SER A 72 5.03 2.90 -8.64
CA SER A 72 4.73 2.40 -9.98
C SER A 72 6.00 2.50 -10.84
N PRO A 73 6.47 1.40 -11.44
CA PRO A 73 7.62 1.44 -12.33
C PRO A 73 7.37 2.33 -13.55
N LYS A 74 8.44 2.68 -14.26
CA LYS A 74 8.33 3.30 -15.59
C LYS A 74 7.45 2.47 -16.51
N GLY A 75 6.69 3.13 -17.36
CA GLY A 75 5.65 2.52 -18.19
C GLY A 75 4.39 2.13 -17.44
N MET A 76 4.34 2.32 -16.13
CA MET A 76 3.18 1.98 -15.32
C MET A 76 2.71 3.14 -14.46
N TYR A 77 1.46 3.04 -13.99
CA TYR A 77 0.85 4.02 -13.11
C TYR A 77 -0.12 3.38 -12.12
N ALA A 78 -0.28 3.98 -10.95
CA ALA A 78 -1.28 3.59 -9.96
C ALA A 78 -2.30 4.72 -9.78
N PRO A 79 -3.47 4.66 -10.45
CA PRO A 79 -4.37 5.82 -10.55
C PRO A 79 -5.09 6.20 -9.27
N THR A 80 -5.28 5.25 -8.38
CA THR A 80 -6.06 5.43 -7.16
C THR A 80 -5.17 5.21 -5.96
N GLU A 81 -5.46 5.94 -4.88
CA GLU A 81 -4.98 5.54 -3.57
C GLU A 81 -5.47 4.11 -3.27
N GLY A 82 -4.67 3.36 -2.52
CA GLY A 82 -5.01 1.99 -2.14
C GLY A 82 -4.87 1.00 -3.29
N ALA A 83 -4.16 1.38 -4.36
CA ALA A 83 -3.88 0.47 -5.45
C ALA A 83 -3.15 -0.77 -4.93
N LYS A 84 -3.61 -1.94 -5.39
CA LYS A 84 -2.99 -3.25 -5.11
C LYS A 84 -2.02 -3.66 -6.20
N LYS A 85 -2.06 -2.97 -7.34
CA LYS A 85 -1.21 -3.18 -8.51
C LYS A 85 -1.11 -1.89 -9.31
N ALA A 86 0.02 -1.68 -9.97
CA ALA A 86 0.12 -0.69 -11.03
C ALA A 86 -0.53 -1.20 -12.33
N LYS A 87 -0.90 -0.27 -13.20
CA LYS A 87 -1.45 -0.51 -14.54
C LYS A 87 -0.42 -0.07 -15.58
N LEU A 88 -0.34 -0.77 -16.70
CA LEU A 88 0.49 -0.36 -17.84
C LEU A 88 -0.10 0.90 -18.49
N CYS A 89 0.76 1.76 -19.02
CA CYS A 89 0.34 2.83 -19.92
C CYS A 89 -0.25 2.23 -21.20
N ALA A 90 -1.42 2.74 -21.59
CA ALA A 90 -2.08 2.33 -22.82
C ALA A 90 -1.32 2.85 -24.06
N PRO A 91 -1.51 2.26 -25.25
CA PRO A 91 -0.89 2.75 -26.48
C PRO A 91 -1.18 4.23 -26.72
N GLY A 92 -0.17 4.96 -27.20
CA GLY A 92 -0.23 6.43 -27.32
C GLY A 92 0.05 7.19 -26.02
N TYR A 93 0.28 6.51 -24.91
CA TYR A 93 0.72 7.10 -23.64
C TYR A 93 2.06 6.50 -23.20
N HIS A 94 2.83 7.27 -22.44
CA HIS A 94 4.10 6.86 -21.88
C HIS A 94 4.30 7.36 -20.43
N GLN A 95 5.21 6.74 -19.69
CA GLN A 95 5.59 7.19 -18.36
C GLN A 95 7.07 6.90 -18.03
N GLU A 96 7.88 7.95 -18.07
CA GLU A 96 9.33 7.87 -17.87
C GLU A 96 9.79 7.94 -16.40
N LEU A 97 8.89 8.35 -15.50
CA LEU A 97 9.16 8.51 -14.07
C LEU A 97 8.48 7.42 -13.24
N GLU A 98 9.13 7.03 -12.15
CA GLU A 98 8.52 6.13 -11.17
C GLU A 98 7.53 6.86 -10.25
N GLY A 99 6.60 6.12 -9.66
CA GLY A 99 5.70 6.64 -8.63
C GLY A 99 4.56 7.49 -9.17
N GLN A 100 4.16 7.28 -10.43
CA GLN A 100 3.24 8.17 -11.13
C GLN A 100 1.80 7.65 -11.06
N ALA A 101 0.87 8.58 -10.83
CA ALA A 101 -0.55 8.27 -10.74
C ALA A 101 -1.25 8.25 -12.12
N GLN A 102 -0.56 8.65 -13.18
CA GLN A 102 -1.11 8.68 -14.53
C GLN A 102 0.01 8.58 -15.57
N CYS A 103 -0.33 8.12 -16.76
CA CYS A 103 0.55 8.18 -17.93
C CYS A 103 0.37 9.51 -18.66
N ARG A 104 1.39 9.93 -19.39
CA ARG A 104 1.37 11.15 -20.22
C ARG A 104 1.15 10.77 -21.68
N PRO A 105 0.41 11.57 -22.47
CA PRO A 105 0.29 11.31 -23.90
C PRO A 105 1.65 11.45 -24.59
N CYS A 106 1.90 10.63 -25.62
CA CYS A 106 3.10 10.75 -26.42
C CYS A 106 3.17 12.12 -27.11
N PRO A 107 4.37 12.73 -27.23
CA PRO A 107 4.55 13.98 -27.97
C PRO A 107 4.10 13.83 -29.43
N LEU A 108 3.61 14.93 -30.03
CA LEU A 108 3.22 14.96 -31.43
C LEU A 108 4.35 14.43 -32.34
N GLY A 109 4.01 13.54 -33.26
CA GLY A 109 4.97 12.87 -34.15
C GLY A 109 5.66 11.63 -33.55
N ARG A 110 5.37 11.28 -32.28
CA ARG A 110 5.76 10.01 -31.67
C ARG A 110 4.52 9.21 -31.28
N TYR A 111 4.56 7.90 -31.53
CA TYR A 111 3.50 6.97 -31.16
C TYR A 111 4.14 5.76 -30.49
N GLN A 112 3.60 5.39 -29.34
CA GLN A 112 3.97 4.17 -28.62
C GLN A 112 2.93 3.09 -28.96
N PRO A 113 3.27 2.10 -29.82
CA PRO A 113 2.34 1.04 -30.22
C PRO A 113 2.09 -0.04 -29.16
N GLN A 114 2.98 -0.18 -28.19
CA GLN A 114 2.97 -1.17 -27.12
C GLN A 114 2.43 -0.57 -25.82
N GLU A 115 2.05 -1.45 -24.89
CA GLU A 115 1.74 -1.03 -23.52
C GLU A 115 3.03 -0.97 -22.70
N GLY A 116 3.14 -0.02 -21.77
CA GLY A 116 4.19 -0.09 -20.75
C GLY A 116 5.53 0.60 -21.01
N GLU A 117 5.58 1.67 -21.82
CA GLU A 117 6.82 2.51 -21.96
C GLU A 117 6.70 3.89 -21.29
#